data_AF-A0A7K8XSE2-F1
#
_entry.id   AF-A0A7K8XSE2-F1
#
_cell.length_a   1.000
_cell.length_b   1.000
_cell.length_c   1.000
_cell.angle_alpha   90.00
_cell.angle_beta   90.00
_cell.angle_gamma   90.00
#
_symmetry.space_group_name_H-M   'P 1'
#
loop_
_entity.id
_entity.type
_entity.pdbx_description
1 polymer ?
#
loop_
_entity_poly.entity_id
_entity_poly.type
_entity_poly.pdbx_seq_one_letter_code
_entity_poly.pdbx_strand_id
1 'polypeptide(L)'
;LGQMTDLIYAEKDLVQSLKEYIRAEESKLAQIKSWAEKMDLLTSKSTSDPEGYLAHPVNAYKLVKRLNTDWLELENLVLQDTTNGFIANLTIQRQFFPTEEDETGAAKALMRLQDTYKLDPETLSRGNLPGTKYRSTLTVGDCFGMGKTAYNDGDYYHTVLWMEQALKQHDEGEDTTVSKVEILDYLSYAVFQFGDLHRAMELTRRLISLDSTHERAGSNLRYFEKLLEKEREEEEEKSNKTVPATEPVVQGGAYERPLDYLPERDIYEALCRGEGVKMTPRRQKRLFCRYHDGNRNPHLLIAPFKEEDEWDSPHIVRYYEVMSDEEIEKIKQLAKPRLARATVRDPKTGVLTVASYRVSKSSWLEEDDDPVVAKVNQRMQQITGLTVKTAELLQVANYGMGGQYEPHFDFSRKDEPDAFKRLGTGNRVATFLNYMSDVEAGGATVFPDFGAAIWPKKGTAVFWYNLFRSGEGDYRTRHAACPVLVGCKWVSNKWFHERGNEFLRPCGRTEVD
;
A
#
# COMPACT_ATOMS: atom_id res chain seq x y z
N LEU A 1 8.04 3.62 -6.41
CA LEU A 1 8.10 5.00 -6.94
C LEU A 1 8.35 5.05 -8.45
N GLY A 2 9.46 4.51 -8.99
CA GLY A 2 9.79 4.64 -10.43
C GLY A 2 8.63 4.34 -11.40
N GLN A 3 8.04 3.15 -11.30
CA GLN A 3 6.88 2.78 -12.14
C GLN A 3 5.63 3.66 -11.91
N MET A 4 5.40 4.13 -10.67
CA MET A 4 4.27 5.02 -10.38
C MET A 4 4.51 6.44 -10.91
N THR A 5 5.77 6.88 -10.94
CA THR A 5 6.14 8.16 -11.56
C THR A 5 5.86 8.15 -13.05
N ASP A 6 6.13 7.03 -13.73
CA ASP A 6 5.81 6.87 -15.16
C ASP A 6 4.29 6.94 -15.41
N LEU A 7 3.49 6.36 -14.51
CA LEU A 7 2.01 6.44 -14.59
C LEU A 7 1.49 7.88 -14.46
N ILE A 8 2.09 8.72 -13.61
CA ILE A 8 1.71 10.14 -13.47
C ILE A 8 1.94 10.89 -14.79
N TYR A 9 3.05 10.62 -15.47
CA TYR A 9 3.31 11.24 -16.77
C TYR A 9 2.36 10.72 -17.85
N ALA A 10 2.06 9.42 -17.85
CA ALA A 10 1.07 8.84 -18.76
C ALA A 10 -0.33 9.46 -18.57
N GLU A 11 -0.78 9.64 -17.32
CA GLU A 11 -2.05 10.31 -17.01
C GLU A 11 -2.05 11.76 -17.51
N LYS A 12 -0.96 12.51 -17.28
CA LYS A 12 -0.82 13.88 -17.77
C LYS A 12 -0.96 13.96 -19.29
N ASP A 13 -0.34 13.03 -20.02
CA ASP A 13 -0.41 12.97 -21.48
C ASP A 13 -1.84 12.61 -21.95
N LEU A 14 -2.55 11.74 -21.23
CA LEU A 14 -3.95 11.43 -21.50
C LEU A 14 -4.88 12.61 -21.26
N VAL A 15 -4.65 13.40 -20.20
CA VAL A 15 -5.40 14.64 -19.94
C VAL A 15 -5.17 15.65 -21.07
N GLN A 16 -3.96 15.74 -21.61
CA GLN A 16 -3.67 16.59 -22.75
C GLN A 16 -4.41 16.11 -24.02
N SER A 17 -4.37 14.80 -24.29
CA SER A 17 -5.12 14.14 -25.37
C SER A 17 -6.64 14.37 -25.25
N LEU A 18 -7.18 14.30 -24.03
CA LEU A 18 -8.59 14.58 -23.74
C LEU A 18 -8.96 16.03 -24.07
N LYS A 19 -8.09 16.99 -23.73
CA LYS A 19 -8.31 18.42 -24.07
C LYS A 19 -8.33 18.66 -25.57
N GLU A 20 -7.52 17.93 -26.34
CA GLU A 20 -7.50 18.03 -27.80
C GLU A 20 -8.78 17.47 -28.41
N TYR A 21 -9.25 16.33 -27.91
CA TYR A 21 -10.57 15.78 -28.26
C TYR A 21 -11.70 16.78 -27.95
N ILE A 22 -11.72 17.37 -26.74
CA ILE A 22 -12.74 18.35 -26.35
C ILE A 22 -12.76 19.53 -27.32
N ARG A 23 -11.60 20.10 -27.67
CA ARG A 23 -11.52 21.21 -28.64
C ARG A 23 -12.03 20.82 -30.02
N ALA A 24 -11.77 19.59 -30.47
CA ALA A 24 -12.26 19.09 -31.75
C ALA A 24 -13.79 18.96 -31.74
N GLU A 25 -14.37 18.43 -30.67
CA GLU A 25 -15.83 18.36 -30.49
C GLU A 25 -16.46 19.74 -30.37
N GLU A 26 -15.88 20.67 -29.62
CA GLU A 26 -16.38 22.05 -29.53
C GLU A 26 -16.38 22.74 -30.90
N SER A 27 -15.33 22.56 -31.70
CA SER A 27 -15.25 23.10 -33.06
C SER A 27 -16.29 22.49 -34.00
N LYS A 28 -16.47 21.16 -33.94
CA LYS A 28 -17.51 20.44 -34.70
C LYS A 28 -18.90 20.93 -34.29
N LEU A 29 -19.18 21.00 -32.99
CA LEU A 29 -20.44 21.46 -32.44
C LEU A 29 -20.73 22.92 -32.81
N ALA A 30 -19.72 23.79 -32.81
CA ALA A 30 -19.85 25.19 -33.23
C ALA A 30 -20.25 25.30 -34.71
N GLN A 31 -19.64 24.49 -35.59
CA GLN A 31 -20.02 24.43 -37.00
C GLN A 31 -21.46 23.95 -37.20
N ILE A 32 -21.86 22.90 -36.47
CA ILE A 32 -23.24 22.38 -36.51
C ILE A 32 -24.24 23.43 -36.02
N LYS A 33 -23.96 24.12 -34.90
CA LYS A 33 -24.80 25.20 -34.37
C LYS A 33 -24.96 26.34 -35.39
N SER A 34 -23.87 26.79 -36.00
CA SER A 34 -23.90 27.84 -37.03
C SER A 34 -24.72 27.43 -38.26
N TRP A 35 -24.62 26.17 -38.67
CA TRP A 35 -25.42 25.63 -39.77
C TRP A 35 -26.91 25.59 -39.40
N ALA A 36 -27.24 25.13 -38.19
CA ALA A 36 -28.61 25.05 -37.68
C ALA A 36 -29.29 26.43 -37.60
N GLU A 37 -28.60 27.44 -37.06
CA GLU A 37 -29.10 28.83 -37.00
C GLU A 37 -29.38 29.39 -38.40
N LYS A 38 -28.47 29.15 -39.35
CA LYS A 38 -28.66 29.57 -40.74
C LYS A 38 -29.87 28.89 -41.38
N MET A 39 -30.13 27.62 -41.07
CA MET A 39 -31.29 26.91 -41.59
C MET A 39 -32.59 27.38 -40.97
N ASP A 40 -32.63 27.65 -39.67
CA ASP A 40 -33.82 28.14 -38.96
C ASP A 40 -34.32 29.49 -39.54
N LEU A 41 -33.38 30.39 -39.84
CA LEU A 41 -33.68 31.66 -40.53
C LEU A 41 -34.22 31.48 -41.96
N LEU A 42 -33.82 30.40 -42.64
CA LEU A 42 -34.25 30.11 -44.01
C LEU A 42 -35.58 29.38 -44.05
N THR A 43 -35.81 28.44 -43.13
CA THR A 43 -37.06 27.67 -43.05
C THR A 43 -38.21 28.59 -42.64
N SER A 44 -37.99 29.49 -41.67
CA SER A 44 -39.01 30.44 -41.20
C SER A 44 -39.57 31.36 -42.30
N LYS A 45 -38.74 31.81 -43.23
CA LYS A 45 -39.17 32.61 -44.40
C LYS A 45 -39.87 31.77 -45.48
N SER A 46 -39.46 30.51 -45.64
CA SER A 46 -40.03 29.63 -46.67
C SER A 46 -41.38 29.03 -46.30
N THR A 47 -41.67 28.89 -44.99
CA THR A 47 -42.92 28.31 -44.50
C THR A 47 -44.05 29.35 -44.36
N SER A 48 -43.73 30.64 -44.31
CA SER A 48 -44.73 31.72 -44.23
C SER A 48 -45.51 31.95 -45.54
N ASP A 49 -44.89 31.67 -46.70
CA ASP A 49 -45.53 31.72 -48.03
C ASP A 49 -44.82 30.74 -49.00
N PRO A 50 -45.16 29.44 -48.97
CA PRO A 50 -44.44 28.43 -49.74
C PRO A 50 -44.58 28.60 -51.26
N GLU A 51 -45.77 28.92 -51.76
CA GLU A 51 -46.03 29.07 -53.20
C GLU A 51 -45.36 30.34 -53.75
N GLY A 52 -45.48 31.47 -53.07
CA GLY A 52 -44.81 32.71 -53.49
C GLY A 52 -43.28 32.62 -53.36
N TYR A 53 -42.76 31.93 -52.35
CA TYR A 53 -41.33 31.68 -52.21
C TYR A 53 -40.77 30.83 -53.35
N LEU A 54 -41.48 29.75 -53.74
CA LEU A 54 -41.06 28.83 -54.80
C LEU A 54 -41.32 29.34 -56.21
N ALA A 55 -42.22 30.31 -56.40
CA ALA A 55 -42.44 30.97 -57.68
C ALA A 55 -41.19 31.72 -58.20
N HIS A 56 -40.25 32.08 -57.32
CA HIS A 56 -38.97 32.67 -57.70
C HIS A 56 -37.93 31.58 -58.08
N PRO A 57 -37.45 31.51 -59.32
CA PRO A 57 -36.58 30.41 -59.79
C PRO A 57 -35.29 30.20 -58.98
N VAL A 58 -34.71 31.27 -58.44
CA VAL A 58 -33.51 31.17 -57.57
C VAL A 58 -33.82 30.48 -56.25
N ASN A 59 -35.00 30.70 -55.69
CA ASN A 59 -35.41 30.11 -54.41
C ASN A 59 -35.69 28.61 -54.58
N ALA A 60 -36.35 28.24 -55.68
CA ALA A 60 -36.56 26.84 -56.06
C ALA A 60 -35.21 26.10 -56.24
N TYR A 61 -34.26 26.68 -56.99
CA TYR A 61 -32.91 26.11 -57.12
C TYR A 61 -32.20 25.96 -55.77
N LYS A 62 -32.24 27.01 -54.92
CA LYS A 62 -31.60 26.99 -53.60
C LYS A 62 -32.19 25.92 -52.67
N LEU A 63 -33.51 25.68 -52.73
CA LEU A 63 -34.15 24.59 -51.97
C LEU A 63 -33.68 23.22 -52.47
N VAL A 64 -33.69 23.00 -53.78
CA VAL A 64 -33.24 21.73 -54.38
C VAL A 64 -31.78 21.45 -54.04
N LYS A 65 -30.89 22.44 -54.20
CA LYS A 65 -29.49 22.31 -53.79
C LYS A 65 -29.36 21.97 -52.31
N ARG A 66 -30.11 22.67 -51.45
CA ARG A 66 -30.03 22.45 -50.00
C ARG A 66 -30.40 21.02 -49.63
N LEU A 67 -31.53 20.52 -50.12
CA LEU A 67 -32.01 19.16 -49.84
C LEU A 67 -31.11 18.08 -50.46
N ASN A 68 -30.50 18.35 -51.62
CA ASN A 68 -29.68 17.38 -52.32
C ASN A 68 -28.20 17.38 -51.90
N THR A 69 -27.66 18.50 -51.41
CA THR A 69 -26.21 18.66 -51.16
C THR A 69 -25.92 19.18 -49.77
N ASP A 70 -26.49 20.32 -49.39
CA ASP A 70 -26.12 20.97 -48.12
C ASP A 70 -26.51 20.12 -46.88
N TRP A 71 -27.61 19.36 -46.95
CA TRP A 71 -28.00 18.40 -45.90
C TRP A 71 -27.08 17.17 -45.81
N LEU A 72 -26.58 16.66 -46.93
CA LEU A 72 -25.60 15.56 -46.95
C LEU A 72 -24.24 16.00 -46.39
N GLU A 73 -23.83 17.26 -46.65
CA GLU A 73 -22.64 17.83 -46.05
C GLU A 73 -22.76 17.93 -44.52
N LEU A 74 -23.93 18.32 -44.01
CA LEU A 74 -24.19 18.29 -42.56
C LEU A 74 -24.15 16.86 -42.01
N GLU A 75 -24.76 15.89 -42.68
CA GLU A 75 -24.73 14.48 -42.26
C GLU A 75 -23.28 13.99 -42.10
N ASN A 76 -22.42 14.27 -43.09
CA ASN A 76 -20.99 13.94 -43.03
C ASN A 76 -20.28 14.61 -41.84
N LEU A 77 -20.57 15.89 -41.57
CA LEU A 77 -20.01 16.60 -40.41
C LEU A 77 -20.48 15.99 -39.09
N VAL A 78 -21.76 15.63 -38.96
CA VAL A 78 -22.33 15.02 -37.76
C VAL A 78 -21.71 13.63 -37.51
N LEU A 79 -21.54 12.83 -38.56
CA LEU A 79 -20.93 11.50 -38.51
C LEU A 79 -19.41 11.52 -38.36
N GLN A 80 -18.76 12.67 -38.52
CA GLN A 80 -17.31 12.78 -38.37
C GLN A 80 -16.87 12.40 -36.96
N ASP A 81 -16.05 11.36 -36.86
CA ASP A 81 -15.52 10.88 -35.59
C ASP A 81 -14.29 11.70 -35.17
N THR A 82 -14.40 12.39 -34.03
CA THR A 82 -13.32 13.17 -33.40
C THR A 82 -12.58 12.35 -32.33
N THR A 83 -13.07 11.16 -31.97
CA THR A 83 -12.59 10.37 -30.82
C THR A 83 -11.31 9.59 -31.14
N ASN A 84 -11.04 9.30 -32.41
CA ASN A 84 -9.95 8.41 -32.86
C ASN A 84 -8.59 8.69 -32.21
N GLY A 85 -8.16 9.97 -32.15
CA GLY A 85 -6.86 10.33 -31.57
C GLY A 85 -6.79 10.03 -30.07
N PHE A 86 -7.85 10.38 -29.34
CA PHE A 86 -7.93 10.14 -27.90
C PHE A 86 -8.03 8.65 -27.57
N ILE A 87 -8.92 7.92 -28.26
CA ILE A 87 -9.13 6.48 -28.01
C ILE A 87 -7.89 5.66 -28.37
N ALA A 88 -7.19 5.99 -29.47
CA ALA A 88 -5.94 5.32 -29.81
C ALA A 88 -4.87 5.51 -28.73
N ASN A 89 -4.68 6.75 -28.25
CA ASN A 89 -3.73 7.04 -27.18
C ASN A 89 -4.11 6.33 -25.87
N LEU A 90 -5.38 6.41 -25.47
CA LEU A 90 -5.89 5.70 -24.29
C LEU A 90 -5.66 4.19 -24.38
N THR A 91 -5.90 3.59 -25.53
CA THR A 91 -5.72 2.15 -25.75
C THR A 91 -4.26 1.72 -25.60
N ILE A 92 -3.31 2.53 -26.08
CA ILE A 92 -1.88 2.27 -25.94
C ILE A 92 -1.46 2.39 -24.47
N GLN A 93 -1.86 3.46 -23.79
CA GLN A 93 -1.47 3.70 -22.39
C GLN A 93 -2.10 2.70 -21.42
N ARG A 94 -3.32 2.22 -21.71
CA ARG A 94 -4.05 1.27 -20.87
C ARG A 94 -3.31 -0.05 -20.67
N GLN A 95 -2.38 -0.42 -21.55
CA GLN A 95 -1.54 -1.62 -21.39
C GLN A 95 -0.62 -1.55 -20.17
N PHE A 96 -0.34 -0.34 -19.68
CA PHE A 96 0.53 -0.09 -18.53
C PHE A 96 -0.25 0.26 -17.26
N PHE A 97 -1.58 0.34 -17.34
CA PHE A 97 -2.40 0.75 -16.22
C PHE A 97 -2.44 -0.30 -15.10
N PRO A 98 -2.61 0.14 -13.84
CA PRO A 98 -2.92 -0.76 -12.75
C PRO A 98 -4.18 -1.60 -13.03
N THR A 99 -4.19 -2.80 -12.47
CA THR A 99 -5.33 -3.73 -12.51
C THR A 99 -6.21 -3.59 -11.27
N GLU A 100 -7.37 -4.26 -11.26
CA GLU A 100 -8.24 -4.35 -10.08
C GLU A 100 -7.52 -4.97 -8.86
N GLU A 101 -6.56 -5.88 -9.09
CA GLU A 101 -5.73 -6.44 -8.03
C GLU A 101 -4.81 -5.38 -7.40
N ASP A 102 -4.27 -4.46 -8.21
CA ASP A 102 -3.41 -3.38 -7.73
C ASP A 102 -4.20 -2.37 -6.90
N GLU A 103 -5.43 -2.03 -7.33
CA GLU A 103 -6.35 -1.17 -6.58
C GLU A 103 -6.73 -1.80 -5.24
N THR A 104 -7.14 -3.07 -5.26
CA THR A 104 -7.43 -3.84 -4.04
C THR A 104 -6.20 -3.91 -3.12
N GLY A 105 -5.01 -4.10 -3.68
CA GLY A 105 -3.75 -4.08 -2.94
C GLY A 105 -3.45 -2.73 -2.28
N ALA A 106 -3.76 -1.63 -2.96
CA ALA A 106 -3.61 -0.28 -2.42
C ALA A 106 -4.60 0.01 -1.28
N ALA A 107 -5.86 -0.42 -1.41
CA ALA A 107 -6.85 -0.30 -0.33
C ALA A 107 -6.41 -1.07 0.93
N LYS A 108 -5.97 -2.32 0.78
CA LYS A 108 -5.42 -3.12 1.90
C LYS A 108 -4.17 -2.49 2.51
N ALA A 109 -3.33 -1.84 1.68
CA ALA A 109 -2.15 -1.13 2.17
C ALA A 109 -2.54 0.08 3.04
N LEU A 110 -3.59 0.83 2.68
CA LEU A 110 -4.10 1.93 3.50
C LEU A 110 -4.70 1.43 4.82
N MET A 111 -5.48 0.35 4.82
CA MET A 111 -6.02 -0.25 6.05
C MET A 111 -4.89 -0.75 6.98
N ARG A 112 -3.84 -1.35 6.42
CA ARG A 112 -2.66 -1.71 7.21
C ARG A 112 -1.98 -0.50 7.85
N LEU A 113 -1.90 0.62 7.13
CA LEU A 113 -1.36 1.86 7.68
C LEU A 113 -2.26 2.42 8.77
N GLN A 114 -3.57 2.32 8.59
CA GLN A 114 -4.60 2.66 9.58
C GLN A 114 -4.34 1.91 10.90
N ASP A 115 -4.23 0.59 10.84
CA ASP A 115 -3.95 -0.27 11.99
C ASP A 115 -2.61 0.08 12.65
N THR A 116 -1.54 0.00 11.85
CA THR A 116 -0.17 0.08 12.38
C THR A 116 0.08 1.42 13.06
N TYR A 117 -0.42 2.51 12.48
CA TYR A 117 -0.19 3.87 12.95
C TYR A 117 -1.35 4.46 13.74
N LYS A 118 -2.40 3.67 14.06
CA LYS A 118 -3.60 4.10 14.78
C LYS A 118 -4.22 5.36 14.15
N LEU A 119 -4.34 5.37 12.83
CA LEU A 119 -4.93 6.48 12.10
C LEU A 119 -6.44 6.29 12.04
N ASP A 120 -7.20 7.33 12.32
CA ASP A 120 -8.65 7.28 12.13
C ASP A 120 -9.02 7.47 10.63
N PRO A 121 -10.16 6.91 10.17
CA PRO A 121 -10.62 7.07 8.78
C PRO A 121 -10.81 8.53 8.35
N GLU A 122 -11.15 9.43 9.27
CA GLU A 122 -11.33 10.85 8.98
C GLU A 122 -9.98 11.53 8.66
N THR A 123 -8.92 11.22 9.42
CA THR A 123 -7.56 11.70 9.15
C THR A 123 -7.05 11.20 7.80
N LEU A 124 -7.27 9.92 7.49
CA LEU A 124 -6.88 9.33 6.19
C LEU A 124 -7.68 9.92 5.04
N SER A 125 -9.01 10.01 5.16
CA SER A 125 -9.88 10.55 4.10
C SER A 125 -9.64 12.04 3.83
N ARG A 126 -9.16 12.80 4.81
CA ARG A 126 -8.76 14.21 4.61
C ARG A 126 -7.32 14.38 4.10
N GLY A 127 -6.56 13.28 3.97
CA GLY A 127 -5.16 13.30 3.56
C GLY A 127 -4.22 13.99 4.56
N ASN A 128 -4.63 14.08 5.84
CA ASN A 128 -3.90 14.81 6.87
C ASN A 128 -2.81 13.94 7.53
N LEU A 129 -1.85 13.48 6.72
CA LEU A 129 -0.70 12.70 7.20
C LEU A 129 0.52 13.57 7.53
N PRO A 130 1.30 13.22 8.57
CA PRO A 130 2.52 13.96 8.90
C PRO A 130 3.56 13.87 7.78
N GLY A 131 4.27 14.96 7.53
CA GLY A 131 5.38 14.99 6.56
C GLY A 131 4.97 15.08 5.08
N THR A 132 3.67 15.18 4.77
CA THR A 132 3.21 15.33 3.38
C THR A 132 3.16 16.79 2.95
N LYS A 133 3.71 17.07 1.75
CA LYS A 133 3.61 18.39 1.10
C LYS A 133 2.34 18.55 0.27
N TYR A 134 1.81 17.43 -0.24
CA TYR A 134 0.66 17.37 -1.13
C TYR A 134 -0.44 16.58 -0.42
N ARG A 135 -1.66 17.12 -0.44
CA ARG A 135 -2.84 16.50 0.19
C ARG A 135 -3.87 16.17 -0.87
N SER A 136 -4.51 15.02 -0.71
CA SER A 136 -5.68 14.60 -1.47
C SER A 136 -6.73 14.13 -0.49
N THR A 137 -7.99 14.30 -0.85
CA THR A 137 -9.13 13.82 -0.07
C THR A 137 -9.70 12.57 -0.72
N LEU A 138 -10.21 11.65 0.10
CA LEU A 138 -11.03 10.52 -0.34
C LEU A 138 -12.49 10.96 -0.35
N THR A 139 -13.16 10.72 -1.47
CA THR A 139 -14.59 10.98 -1.65
C THR A 139 -15.46 9.93 -0.93
N VAL A 140 -16.77 10.16 -0.89
CA VAL A 140 -17.74 9.14 -0.45
C VAL A 140 -17.56 7.84 -1.25
N GLY A 141 -17.34 7.95 -2.57
CA GLY A 141 -17.11 6.83 -3.46
C GLY A 141 -15.86 6.02 -3.09
N ASP A 142 -14.76 6.72 -2.77
CA ASP A 142 -13.51 6.08 -2.36
C ASP A 142 -13.65 5.37 -1.00
N CYS A 143 -14.28 6.03 -0.01
CA CYS A 143 -14.51 5.45 1.31
C CYS A 143 -15.44 4.21 1.23
N PHE A 144 -16.49 4.29 0.41
CA PHE A 144 -17.37 3.15 0.13
C PHE A 144 -16.62 2.01 -0.57
N GLY A 145 -15.76 2.32 -1.54
CA GLY A 145 -14.88 1.36 -2.20
C GLY A 145 -13.99 0.62 -1.21
N MET A 146 -13.32 1.34 -0.31
CA MET A 146 -12.52 0.76 0.77
C MET A 146 -13.35 -0.16 1.67
N GLY A 147 -14.53 0.30 2.12
CA GLY A 147 -15.44 -0.52 2.94
C GLY A 147 -15.86 -1.82 2.26
N LYS A 148 -16.13 -1.78 0.95
CA LYS A 148 -16.46 -2.97 0.14
C LYS A 148 -15.29 -3.92 0.00
N THR A 149 -14.07 -3.41 -0.23
CA THR A 149 -12.87 -4.24 -0.28
C THR A 149 -12.68 -5.01 1.03
N ALA A 150 -12.81 -4.33 2.17
CA ALA A 150 -12.73 -4.96 3.50
C ALA A 150 -13.83 -6.02 3.69
N TYR A 151 -15.07 -5.71 3.29
CA TYR A 151 -16.20 -6.61 3.42
C TYR A 151 -15.99 -7.92 2.65
N ASN A 152 -15.50 -7.81 1.41
CA ASN A 152 -15.24 -8.97 0.55
C ASN A 152 -14.13 -9.88 1.09
N ASP A 153 -13.21 -9.33 1.88
CA ASP A 153 -12.16 -10.08 2.58
C ASP A 153 -12.64 -10.69 3.91
N GLY A 154 -13.87 -10.38 4.35
CA GLY A 154 -14.38 -10.76 5.67
C GLY A 154 -13.83 -9.90 6.81
N ASP A 155 -13.16 -8.79 6.49
CA ASP A 155 -12.67 -7.81 7.47
C ASP A 155 -13.79 -6.83 7.80
N TYR A 156 -14.73 -7.28 8.62
CA TYR A 156 -15.84 -6.43 9.03
C TYR A 156 -15.36 -5.20 9.80
N TYR A 157 -14.21 -5.27 10.49
CA TYR A 157 -13.71 -4.18 11.35
C TYR A 157 -13.46 -2.94 10.49
N HIS A 158 -12.70 -3.11 9.41
CA HIS A 158 -12.47 -2.05 8.45
C HIS A 158 -13.73 -1.73 7.64
N THR A 159 -14.63 -2.69 7.36
CA THR A 159 -15.92 -2.37 6.73
C THR A 159 -16.68 -1.34 7.52
N VAL A 160 -16.85 -1.55 8.84
CA VAL A 160 -17.60 -0.63 9.70
C VAL A 160 -16.98 0.76 9.68
N LEU A 161 -15.67 0.84 9.92
CA LEU A 161 -14.95 2.12 9.96
C LEU A 161 -15.07 2.93 8.66
N TRP A 162 -14.90 2.28 7.50
CA TRP A 162 -14.94 2.96 6.21
C TRP A 162 -16.36 3.26 5.73
N MET A 163 -17.34 2.39 6.03
CA MET A 163 -18.74 2.66 5.73
C MET A 163 -19.31 3.79 6.60
N GLU A 164 -18.91 3.88 7.86
CA GLU A 164 -19.25 5.01 8.73
C GLU A 164 -18.67 6.33 8.21
N GLN A 165 -17.41 6.31 7.77
CA GLN A 165 -16.78 7.48 7.18
C GLN A 165 -17.48 7.92 5.87
N ALA A 166 -17.84 6.96 5.01
CA ALA A 166 -18.60 7.22 3.79
C ALA A 166 -19.99 7.80 4.10
N LEU A 167 -20.70 7.23 5.08
CA LEU A 167 -22.02 7.71 5.50
C LEU A 167 -21.93 9.12 6.09
N LYS A 168 -20.90 9.40 6.90
CA LYS A 168 -20.64 10.72 7.48
C LYS A 168 -20.43 11.77 6.39
N GLN A 169 -19.53 11.52 5.43
CA GLN A 169 -19.30 12.43 4.29
C GLN A 169 -20.57 12.64 3.46
N HIS A 170 -21.35 11.57 3.24
CA HIS A 170 -22.61 11.67 2.52
C HIS A 170 -23.67 12.47 3.32
N ASP A 171 -23.71 12.36 4.65
CA ASP A 171 -24.59 13.14 5.52
C ASP A 171 -24.18 14.63 5.57
N GLU A 172 -22.91 14.94 5.41
CA GLU A 172 -22.37 16.31 5.28
C GLU A 172 -22.69 16.98 3.92
N GLY A 173 -23.25 16.23 2.96
CA GLY A 173 -23.77 16.76 1.70
C GLY A 173 -22.80 16.73 0.52
N GLU A 174 -21.78 15.86 0.55
CA GLU A 174 -20.89 15.63 -0.58
C GLU A 174 -21.64 15.07 -1.80
N ASP A 175 -21.34 15.58 -3.00
CA ASP A 175 -21.95 15.10 -4.25
C ASP A 175 -21.39 13.73 -4.62
N THR A 176 -22.26 12.74 -4.78
CA THR A 176 -21.88 11.34 -4.98
C THR A 176 -22.96 10.56 -5.72
N THR A 177 -22.54 9.55 -6.47
CA THR A 177 -23.42 8.58 -7.12
C THR A 177 -23.76 7.39 -6.21
N VAL A 178 -23.03 7.21 -5.10
CA VAL A 178 -23.25 6.11 -4.15
C VAL A 178 -24.47 6.42 -3.30
N SER A 179 -25.44 5.49 -3.26
CA SER A 179 -26.65 5.71 -2.47
C SER A 179 -26.41 5.45 -0.97
N LYS A 180 -27.08 6.23 -0.10
CA LYS A 180 -27.10 5.94 1.36
C LYS A 180 -27.64 4.54 1.67
N VAL A 181 -28.55 4.03 0.85
CA VAL A 181 -29.14 2.70 1.01
C VAL A 181 -28.07 1.62 0.88
N GLU A 182 -27.20 1.72 -0.13
CA GLU A 182 -26.08 0.77 -0.32
C GLU A 182 -25.11 0.81 0.85
N ILE A 183 -24.71 2.00 1.32
CA ILE A 183 -23.79 2.14 2.46
C ILE A 183 -24.38 1.49 3.72
N LEU A 184 -25.67 1.76 4.00
CA LEU A 184 -26.36 1.22 5.17
C LEU A 184 -26.55 -0.30 5.10
N ASP A 185 -26.70 -0.89 3.91
CA ASP A 185 -26.84 -2.35 3.75
C ASP A 185 -25.56 -3.06 4.22
N TYR A 186 -24.39 -2.65 3.70
CA TYR A 186 -23.11 -3.19 4.14
C TYR A 186 -22.82 -2.90 5.61
N LEU A 187 -23.05 -1.66 6.05
CA LEU A 187 -22.75 -1.23 7.41
C LEU A 187 -23.59 -2.00 8.44
N SER A 188 -24.91 -2.12 8.22
CA SER A 188 -25.79 -2.82 9.16
C SER A 188 -25.44 -4.30 9.31
N TYR A 189 -25.06 -4.97 8.21
CA TYR A 189 -24.60 -6.35 8.28
C TYR A 189 -23.24 -6.47 8.99
N ALA A 190 -22.27 -5.61 8.68
CA ALA A 190 -20.95 -5.66 9.32
C ALA A 190 -21.05 -5.41 10.83
N VAL A 191 -21.86 -4.43 11.26
CA VAL A 191 -22.15 -4.14 12.67
C VAL A 191 -22.82 -5.35 13.35
N PHE A 192 -23.75 -6.02 12.68
CA PHE A 192 -24.34 -7.27 13.19
C PHE A 192 -23.31 -8.39 13.37
N GLN A 193 -22.35 -8.55 12.44
CA GLN A 193 -21.29 -9.54 12.57
C GLN A 193 -20.35 -9.27 13.77
N PHE A 194 -20.28 -8.03 14.26
CA PHE A 194 -19.60 -7.68 15.50
C PHE A 194 -20.40 -7.95 16.78
N GLY A 195 -21.64 -8.42 16.67
CA GLY A 195 -22.51 -8.68 17.82
C GLY A 195 -23.22 -7.44 18.37
N ASP A 196 -23.14 -6.29 17.71
CA ASP A 196 -23.88 -5.08 18.10
C ASP A 196 -25.26 -5.07 17.44
N LEU A 197 -26.15 -5.90 18.01
CA LEU A 197 -27.50 -6.11 17.50
C LEU A 197 -28.34 -4.81 17.51
N HIS A 198 -28.23 -4.02 18.57
CA HIS A 198 -29.00 -2.79 18.73
C HIS A 198 -28.69 -1.77 17.63
N ARG A 199 -27.40 -1.53 17.36
CA ARG A 199 -27.00 -0.59 16.32
C ARG A 199 -27.28 -1.13 14.93
N ALA A 200 -27.12 -2.44 14.70
CA ALA A 200 -27.52 -3.07 13.44
C ALA A 200 -29.00 -2.80 13.13
N MET A 201 -29.88 -2.96 14.12
CA MET A 201 -31.31 -2.67 13.97
C MET A 201 -31.59 -1.19 13.69
N GLU A 202 -30.91 -0.26 14.37
CA GLU A 202 -31.05 1.18 14.11
C GLU A 202 -30.69 1.53 12.66
N LEU A 203 -29.54 1.03 12.19
CA LEU A 203 -29.08 1.22 10.82
C LEU A 203 -30.03 0.61 9.79
N THR A 204 -30.55 -0.59 10.05
CA THR A 204 -31.54 -1.24 9.17
C THR A 204 -32.87 -0.46 9.14
N ARG A 205 -33.33 0.09 10.26
CA ARG A 205 -34.52 0.98 10.27
C ARG A 205 -34.29 2.25 9.46
N ARG A 206 -33.11 2.85 9.60
CA ARG A 206 -32.71 4.01 8.78
C ARG A 206 -32.70 3.66 7.30
N LEU A 207 -32.18 2.48 6.91
CA LEU A 207 -32.22 1.99 5.54
C LEU A 207 -33.66 1.87 5.01
N ILE A 208 -34.54 1.20 5.75
CA ILE A 208 -35.96 1.01 5.36
C ILE A 208 -36.71 2.34 5.23
N SER A 209 -36.35 3.34 6.05
CA SER A 209 -36.94 4.68 5.94
C SER A 209 -36.60 5.41 4.63
N LEU A 210 -35.46 5.05 4.02
CA LEU A 210 -35.02 5.58 2.72
C LEU A 210 -35.56 4.75 1.55
N ASP A 211 -35.60 3.42 1.72
CA ASP A 211 -36.18 2.49 0.74
C ASP A 211 -37.00 1.40 1.45
N SER A 212 -38.32 1.60 1.48
CA SER A 212 -39.25 0.66 2.09
C SER A 212 -39.40 -0.64 1.30
N THR A 213 -38.91 -0.70 0.06
CA THR A 213 -39.02 -1.87 -0.82
C THR A 213 -37.82 -2.80 -0.75
N HIS A 214 -36.80 -2.46 0.05
CA HIS A 214 -35.57 -3.23 0.17
C HIS A 214 -35.79 -4.58 0.90
N GLU A 215 -35.98 -5.66 0.13
CA GLU A 215 -36.36 -6.99 0.63
C GLU A 215 -35.41 -7.55 1.71
N ARG A 216 -34.09 -7.38 1.51
CA ARG A 216 -33.05 -7.86 2.43
C ARG A 216 -33.12 -7.13 3.77
N ALA A 217 -33.37 -5.82 3.75
CA ALA A 217 -33.41 -5.02 4.97
C ALA A 217 -34.63 -5.38 5.82
N GLY A 218 -35.80 -5.55 5.19
CA GLY A 218 -37.00 -6.02 5.89
C GLY A 218 -36.84 -7.43 6.48
N SER A 219 -36.14 -8.32 5.77
CA SER A 219 -35.83 -9.67 6.28
C SER A 219 -34.84 -9.64 7.45
N ASN A 220 -33.76 -8.86 7.34
CA ASN A 220 -32.77 -8.68 8.39
C ASN A 220 -33.38 -8.07 9.65
N LEU A 221 -34.22 -7.04 9.53
CA LEU A 221 -34.86 -6.41 10.68
C LEU A 221 -35.71 -7.40 11.47
N ARG A 222 -36.55 -8.20 10.80
CA ARG A 222 -37.35 -9.25 11.46
C ARG A 222 -36.49 -10.32 12.13
N TYR A 223 -35.34 -10.64 11.53
CA TYR A 223 -34.40 -11.58 12.12
C TYR A 223 -33.74 -11.00 13.38
N PHE A 224 -33.29 -9.75 13.33
CA PHE A 224 -32.71 -9.05 14.47
C PHE A 224 -33.71 -8.87 15.62
N GLU A 225 -34.96 -8.52 15.32
CA GLU A 225 -36.04 -8.42 16.32
C GLU A 225 -36.26 -9.74 17.06
N LYS A 226 -36.22 -10.89 16.35
CA LYS A 226 -36.32 -12.21 16.97
C LYS A 226 -35.12 -12.54 17.86
N LEU A 227 -33.91 -12.17 17.46
CA LEU A 227 -32.72 -12.38 18.28
C LEU A 227 -32.79 -11.57 19.58
N LEU A 228 -33.24 -10.31 19.48
CA LEU A 228 -33.37 -9.43 20.64
C LEU A 228 -34.45 -9.91 21.61
N GLU A 229 -35.58 -10.42 21.10
CA GLU A 229 -36.63 -11.01 21.93
C GLU A 229 -36.11 -12.23 22.69
N LYS A 230 -35.31 -13.08 22.02
CA LYS A 230 -34.65 -14.23 22.66
C LYS A 230 -33.63 -13.82 23.72
N GLU A 231 -32.82 -12.79 23.48
CA GLU A 231 -31.87 -12.26 24.47
C GLU A 231 -32.60 -11.76 25.72
N ARG A 232 -33.73 -11.06 25.55
CA ARG A 232 -34.58 -10.60 26.67
C ARG A 232 -35.17 -11.77 27.46
N GLU A 233 -35.64 -12.82 26.80
CA GLU A 233 -36.13 -14.04 27.47
C GLU A 233 -35.01 -14.72 28.29
N GLU A 234 -33.80 -14.84 27.74
CA GLU A 234 -32.64 -15.41 28.43
C GLU A 234 -32.17 -14.54 29.63
N GLU A 235 -32.28 -13.21 29.54
CA GLU A 235 -32.01 -12.28 30.63
C GLU A 235 -33.07 -12.35 31.74
N GLU A 236 -34.35 -12.44 31.37
CA GLU A 236 -35.46 -12.61 32.31
C GLU A 236 -35.32 -13.93 33.09
N GLU A 237 -34.90 -15.03 32.44
CA GLU A 237 -34.56 -16.31 33.09
C GLU A 237 -33.35 -16.22 34.03
N LYS A 238 -32.32 -15.43 33.69
CA LYS A 238 -31.13 -15.21 34.54
C LYS A 238 -31.41 -14.28 35.72
N SER A 239 -32.31 -13.30 35.58
CA SER A 239 -32.67 -12.33 36.63
C SER A 239 -33.35 -12.97 37.85
N ASN A 240 -33.92 -14.17 37.70
CA ASN A 240 -34.47 -14.97 38.81
C ASN A 240 -33.39 -15.63 39.71
N LYS A 241 -32.10 -15.39 39.45
CA LYS A 241 -30.97 -15.75 40.34
C LYS A 241 -30.15 -14.48 40.63
N THR A 242 -30.18 -14.04 41.89
CA THR A 242 -29.53 -12.82 42.39
C THR A 242 -28.01 -12.83 42.20
N VAL A 243 -27.52 -12.13 41.16
CA VAL A 243 -26.16 -11.56 41.09
C VAL A 243 -26.26 -10.27 40.25
N PRO A 244 -25.63 -9.14 40.65
CA PRO A 244 -25.60 -7.96 39.81
C PRO A 244 -24.72 -8.24 38.60
N ALA A 245 -25.34 -8.28 37.41
CA ALA A 245 -24.60 -8.26 36.16
C ALA A 245 -24.01 -6.87 36.00
N THR A 246 -22.68 -6.78 35.99
CA THR A 246 -22.00 -5.66 35.34
C THR A 246 -22.43 -5.68 33.88
N GLU A 247 -23.24 -4.70 33.47
CA GLU A 247 -23.45 -4.40 32.06
C GLU A 247 -22.06 -4.34 31.37
N PRO A 248 -21.88 -4.98 30.19
CA PRO A 248 -20.74 -4.64 29.37
C PRO A 248 -20.94 -3.19 28.96
N VAL A 249 -20.22 -2.30 29.64
CA VAL A 249 -20.06 -0.91 29.25
C VAL A 249 -19.44 -0.93 27.85
N VAL A 250 -20.26 -0.76 26.81
CA VAL A 250 -19.77 -0.30 25.50
C VAL A 250 -19.23 1.10 25.75
N GLN A 251 -17.95 1.16 26.10
CA GLN A 251 -17.23 2.40 26.35
C GLN A 251 -17.01 3.08 24.99
N GLY A 252 -18.02 3.82 24.52
CA GLY A 252 -17.84 4.87 23.51
C GLY A 252 -17.80 4.46 22.04
N GLY A 253 -18.63 3.49 21.60
CA GLY A 253 -18.87 3.25 20.16
C GLY A 253 -17.65 2.83 19.34
N ALA A 254 -16.54 2.46 19.99
CA ALA A 254 -15.33 1.99 19.35
C ALA A 254 -15.36 0.46 19.29
N TYR A 255 -15.48 -0.11 18.08
CA TYR A 255 -15.27 -1.53 17.89
C TYR A 255 -13.80 -1.86 18.16
N GLU A 256 -13.54 -2.94 18.90
CA GLU A 256 -12.19 -3.45 19.08
C GLU A 256 -11.78 -4.32 17.89
N ARG A 257 -10.52 -4.19 17.47
CA ARG A 257 -9.97 -5.01 16.39
C ARG A 257 -9.92 -6.48 16.84
N PRO A 258 -10.36 -7.44 16.00
CA PRO A 258 -10.23 -8.86 16.30
C PRO A 258 -8.79 -9.28 16.56
N LEU A 259 -8.59 -10.36 17.33
CA LEU A 259 -7.27 -10.93 17.58
C LEU A 259 -6.59 -11.32 16.27
N ASP A 260 -5.37 -10.82 16.06
CA ASP A 260 -4.56 -11.14 14.90
C ASP A 260 -3.94 -12.55 15.04
N TYR A 261 -3.61 -13.18 13.91
CA TYR A 261 -2.96 -14.49 13.89
C TYR A 261 -1.50 -14.43 14.38
N LEU A 262 -0.89 -13.25 14.38
CA LEU A 262 0.42 -12.99 14.95
C LEU A 262 0.29 -12.54 16.41
N PRO A 263 0.73 -13.36 17.38
CA PRO A 263 0.61 -13.02 18.80
C PRO A 263 1.35 -11.73 19.20
N GLU A 264 2.38 -11.37 18.44
CA GLU A 264 3.24 -10.21 18.67
C GLU A 264 2.84 -8.97 17.85
N ARG A 265 1.65 -8.98 17.22
CA ARG A 265 1.20 -7.89 16.34
C ARG A 265 1.20 -6.53 17.04
N ASP A 266 0.64 -6.46 18.24
CA ASP A 266 0.54 -5.21 18.99
C ASP A 266 1.92 -4.61 19.33
N ILE A 267 2.87 -5.48 19.71
CA ILE A 267 4.26 -5.09 20.01
C ILE A 267 4.93 -4.58 18.73
N TYR A 268 4.78 -5.31 17.63
CA TYR A 268 5.30 -4.91 16.32
C TYR A 268 4.76 -3.55 15.87
N GLU A 269 3.46 -3.33 15.92
CA GLU A 269 2.84 -2.08 15.50
C GLU A 269 3.21 -0.92 16.44
N ALA A 270 3.29 -1.17 17.75
CA ALA A 270 3.79 -0.20 18.73
C ALA A 270 5.21 0.26 18.42
N LEU A 271 6.10 -0.67 18.04
CA LEU A 271 7.46 -0.33 17.63
C LEU A 271 7.48 0.51 16.35
N CYS A 272 6.59 0.24 15.39
CA CYS A 272 6.45 1.05 14.19
C CYS A 272 6.01 2.49 14.50
N ARG A 273 5.26 2.70 15.59
CA ARG A 273 4.88 4.03 16.10
C ARG A 273 5.98 4.69 16.95
N GLY A 274 7.09 4.00 17.21
CA GLY A 274 8.15 4.48 18.10
C GLY A 274 7.83 4.34 19.59
N GLU A 275 6.82 3.53 19.95
CA GLU A 275 6.40 3.25 21.34
C GLU A 275 7.25 2.15 22.02
N GLY A 276 8.39 1.81 21.43
CA GLY A 276 9.29 0.74 21.90
C GLY A 276 9.97 0.98 23.24
N VAL A 277 10.79 0.00 23.62
CA VAL A 277 11.63 0.07 24.82
C VAL A 277 12.66 1.19 24.62
N LYS A 278 12.42 2.33 25.26
CA LYS A 278 13.43 3.38 25.32
C LYS A 278 14.61 2.88 26.13
N MET A 279 15.80 2.94 25.54
CA MET A 279 17.04 2.66 26.26
C MET A 279 17.08 3.47 27.55
N THR A 280 17.33 2.80 28.69
CA THR A 280 17.55 3.53 29.94
C THR A 280 18.78 4.43 29.79
N PRO A 281 18.85 5.59 30.47
CA PRO A 281 20.04 6.45 30.41
C PRO A 281 21.34 5.70 30.76
N ARG A 282 21.25 4.66 31.59
CA ARG A 282 22.36 3.78 31.94
C ARG A 282 22.82 2.89 30.77
N ARG A 283 21.90 2.34 29.98
CA ARG A 283 22.23 1.58 28.76
C ARG A 283 22.70 2.50 27.64
N GLN A 284 22.05 3.64 27.46
CA GLN A 284 22.45 4.63 26.45
C GLN A 284 23.88 5.15 26.67
N LYS A 285 24.30 5.36 27.93
CA LYS A 285 25.70 5.72 28.27
C LYS A 285 26.75 4.65 27.91
N ARG A 286 26.32 3.42 27.61
CA ARG A 286 27.19 2.32 27.16
C ARG A 286 27.26 2.20 25.64
N LEU A 287 26.41 2.94 24.90
CA LEU A 287 26.50 3.01 23.45
C LEU A 287 27.60 4.00 23.09
N PHE A 288 28.49 3.61 22.17
CA PHE A 288 29.61 4.45 21.76
C PHE A 288 29.62 4.63 20.25
N CYS A 289 29.98 5.83 19.81
CA CYS A 289 30.35 6.09 18.43
C CYS A 289 31.87 5.95 18.29
N ARG A 290 32.33 5.28 17.24
CA ARG A 290 33.76 5.03 17.00
C ARG A 290 34.10 5.00 15.52
N TYR A 291 35.39 5.11 15.23
CA TYR A 291 35.94 4.84 13.91
C TYR A 291 36.31 3.36 13.84
N HIS A 292 35.65 2.63 12.96
CA HIS A 292 35.83 1.21 12.75
C HIS A 292 36.89 0.94 11.69
N ASP A 293 37.95 0.25 12.10
CA ASP A 293 39.10 -0.08 11.25
C ASP A 293 39.07 -1.53 10.72
N GLY A 294 37.95 -2.25 10.88
CA GLY A 294 37.80 -3.62 10.38
C GLY A 294 38.81 -4.60 11.00
N ASN A 295 39.14 -4.42 12.29
CA ASN A 295 40.18 -5.17 12.98
C ASN A 295 41.54 -5.01 12.30
N ARG A 296 41.96 -3.74 12.13
CA ARG A 296 43.19 -3.34 11.44
C ARG A 296 43.26 -3.75 9.97
N ASN A 297 42.12 -3.71 9.27
CA ASN A 297 42.09 -3.86 7.83
C ASN A 297 42.93 -2.74 7.19
N PRO A 298 43.92 -3.04 6.34
CA PRO A 298 44.82 -2.02 5.78
C PRO A 298 44.11 -0.85 5.08
N HIS A 299 42.97 -1.10 4.44
CA HIS A 299 42.18 -0.05 3.80
C HIS A 299 41.45 0.84 4.81
N LEU A 300 40.91 0.24 5.87
CA LEU A 300 40.13 0.96 6.88
C LEU A 300 41.00 1.65 7.93
N LEU A 301 42.30 1.34 8.00
CA LEU A 301 43.26 2.13 8.78
C LEU A 301 43.43 3.55 8.20
N ILE A 302 43.28 3.70 6.88
CA ILE A 302 43.41 4.99 6.18
C ILE A 302 42.05 5.70 6.09
N ALA A 303 40.98 4.93 5.87
CA ALA A 303 39.62 5.45 5.75
C ALA A 303 38.65 4.61 6.60
N PRO A 304 38.64 4.80 7.93
CA PRO A 304 37.75 4.05 8.82
C PRO A 304 36.30 4.46 8.63
N PHE A 305 35.38 3.53 8.86
CA PHE A 305 33.95 3.84 8.85
C PHE A 305 33.52 4.41 10.18
N LYS A 306 32.56 5.34 10.15
CA LYS A 306 31.88 5.82 11.36
C LYS A 306 30.89 4.73 11.79
N GLU A 307 31.06 4.21 12.99
CA GLU A 307 30.22 3.18 13.61
C GLU A 307 29.51 3.76 14.84
N GLU A 308 28.26 3.38 15.04
CA GLU A 308 27.45 3.70 16.21
C GLU A 308 26.72 2.45 16.70
N ASP A 309 26.76 2.22 18.01
CA ASP A 309 25.98 1.15 18.63
C ASP A 309 24.49 1.56 18.68
N GLU A 310 23.64 0.89 17.91
CA GLU A 310 22.18 1.04 17.95
C GLU A 310 21.59 0.26 19.14
N TRP A 311 22.18 -0.89 19.46
CA TRP A 311 21.77 -1.73 20.58
C TRP A 311 22.93 -2.52 21.19
N ASP A 312 22.91 -2.68 22.52
CA ASP A 312 23.98 -3.34 23.27
C ASP A 312 23.85 -4.88 23.29
N SER A 313 22.63 -5.41 23.43
CA SER A 313 22.38 -6.86 23.45
C SER A 313 20.97 -7.21 22.95
N PRO A 314 20.82 -7.95 21.83
CA PRO A 314 21.90 -8.36 20.92
C PRO A 314 22.62 -7.14 20.32
N HIS A 315 23.90 -7.32 19.96
CA HIS A 315 24.70 -6.20 19.47
C HIS A 315 24.26 -5.82 18.06
N ILE A 316 23.76 -4.59 17.92
CA ILE A 316 23.35 -4.03 16.63
C ILE A 316 24.12 -2.74 16.42
N VAL A 317 24.76 -2.63 15.26
CA VAL A 317 25.59 -1.48 14.92
C VAL A 317 25.09 -0.85 13.63
N ARG A 318 25.17 0.48 13.58
CA ARG A 318 25.00 1.27 12.37
C ARG A 318 26.36 1.76 11.88
N TYR A 319 26.58 1.61 10.59
CA TYR A 319 27.67 2.24 9.86
C TYR A 319 27.14 3.40 9.03
N TYR A 320 27.84 4.53 9.05
CA TYR A 320 27.50 5.71 8.26
C TYR A 320 28.34 5.81 7.00
N GLU A 321 27.78 6.46 5.98
CA GLU A 321 28.47 6.75 4.71
C GLU A 321 29.01 5.48 4.02
N VAL A 322 28.27 4.38 4.18
CA VAL A 322 28.61 3.06 3.59
C VAL A 322 28.42 3.07 2.08
N MET A 323 27.45 3.81 1.57
CA MET A 323 27.19 3.94 0.13
C MET A 323 27.03 5.41 -0.25
N SER A 324 27.68 5.80 -1.35
CA SER A 324 27.48 7.13 -1.96
C SER A 324 26.17 7.21 -2.74
N ASP A 325 25.71 8.42 -3.01
CA ASP A 325 24.49 8.68 -3.76
C ASP A 325 24.57 8.13 -5.19
N GLU A 326 25.74 8.22 -5.83
CA GLU A 326 25.99 7.68 -7.17
C GLU A 326 25.91 6.15 -7.19
N GLU A 327 26.51 5.49 -6.19
CA GLU A 327 26.45 4.03 -6.04
C GLU A 327 25.01 3.55 -5.80
N ILE A 328 24.27 4.26 -4.95
CA ILE A 328 22.86 4.00 -4.66
C ILE A 328 22.00 4.09 -5.92
N GLU A 329 22.11 5.17 -6.68
CA GLU A 329 21.28 5.36 -7.88
C GLU A 329 21.62 4.36 -8.97
N LYS A 330 22.92 4.02 -9.13
CA LYS A 330 23.34 2.98 -10.07
C LYS A 330 22.75 1.61 -9.70
N ILE A 331 22.80 1.22 -8.42
CA ILE A 331 22.20 -0.04 -7.94
C ILE A 331 20.68 -0.05 -8.14
N LYS A 332 19.98 1.06 -7.86
CA LYS A 332 18.54 1.18 -8.14
C LYS A 332 18.24 1.04 -9.63
N GLN A 333 19.05 1.62 -10.52
CA GLN A 333 18.87 1.49 -11.97
C GLN A 333 19.00 0.04 -12.44
N LEU A 334 19.99 -0.69 -11.94
CA LEU A 334 20.18 -2.12 -12.25
C LEU A 334 19.02 -2.98 -11.71
N ALA A 335 18.51 -2.65 -10.53
CA ALA A 335 17.43 -3.39 -9.88
C ALA A 335 16.06 -3.17 -10.53
N LYS A 336 15.70 -1.93 -10.90
CA LYS A 336 14.39 -1.55 -11.44
C LYS A 336 13.79 -2.51 -12.49
N PRO A 337 14.51 -2.93 -13.55
CA PRO A 337 13.94 -3.82 -14.56
C PRO A 337 13.74 -5.26 -14.07
N ARG A 338 14.38 -5.66 -12.97
CA ARG A 338 14.33 -7.01 -12.39
C ARG A 338 13.43 -7.10 -11.16
N LEU A 339 12.83 -5.99 -10.73
CA LEU A 339 11.95 -5.95 -9.55
C LEU A 339 10.66 -6.72 -9.81
N ALA A 340 10.55 -7.88 -9.19
CA ALA A 340 9.32 -8.68 -9.17
C ALA A 340 8.67 -8.59 -7.79
N ARG A 341 7.34 -8.72 -7.73
CA ARG A 341 6.62 -8.86 -6.45
C ARG A 341 7.17 -10.09 -5.73
N ALA A 342 7.52 -9.92 -4.45
CA ALA A 342 8.04 -11.03 -3.66
C ALA A 342 7.00 -12.15 -3.58
N THR A 343 7.33 -13.33 -4.09
CA THR A 343 6.56 -14.55 -3.91
C THR A 343 7.17 -15.36 -2.77
N VAL A 344 6.31 -16.01 -2.00
CA VAL A 344 6.72 -16.93 -0.94
C VAL A 344 6.28 -18.31 -1.32
N ARG A 345 7.01 -19.31 -0.84
CA ARG A 345 6.59 -20.69 -1.03
C ARG A 345 5.57 -21.03 0.04
N ASP A 346 4.34 -21.31 -0.37
CA ASP A 346 3.29 -21.74 0.53
C ASP A 346 3.73 -23.01 1.30
N PRO A 347 3.73 -23.02 2.65
CA PRO A 347 4.20 -24.16 3.42
C PRO A 347 3.36 -25.44 3.23
N LYS A 348 2.08 -25.31 2.89
CA LYS A 348 1.12 -26.41 2.72
C LYS A 348 1.12 -26.94 1.28
N THR A 349 1.14 -26.05 0.29
CA THR A 349 0.99 -26.42 -1.13
C THR A 349 2.31 -26.46 -1.88
N GLY A 350 3.36 -25.81 -1.37
CA GLY A 350 4.67 -25.73 -2.00
C GLY A 350 4.73 -24.83 -3.24
N VAL A 351 3.62 -24.19 -3.62
CA VAL A 351 3.48 -23.25 -4.75
C VAL A 351 3.95 -21.86 -4.35
N LEU A 352 4.55 -21.13 -5.28
CA LEU A 352 4.90 -19.72 -5.08
C LEU A 352 3.62 -18.88 -5.08
N THR A 353 3.23 -18.34 -3.93
CA THR A 353 2.07 -17.46 -3.76
C THR A 353 2.52 -16.05 -3.38
N VAL A 354 1.69 -15.05 -3.67
CA VAL A 354 1.92 -13.68 -3.22
C VAL A 354 1.57 -13.62 -1.73
N ALA A 355 2.56 -13.36 -0.87
CA ALA A 355 2.34 -13.23 0.57
C ALA A 355 1.69 -11.89 0.92
N SER A 356 0.61 -11.92 1.71
CA SER A 356 0.09 -10.74 2.40
C SER A 356 1.08 -10.19 3.43
N TYR A 357 1.90 -11.05 4.04
CA TYR A 357 2.88 -10.71 5.07
C TYR A 357 4.17 -10.03 4.57
N ARG A 358 4.48 -10.13 3.27
CA ARG A 358 5.64 -9.45 2.64
C ARG A 358 5.21 -8.69 1.40
N VAL A 359 5.00 -7.39 1.57
CA VAL A 359 4.60 -6.49 0.49
C VAL A 359 5.80 -5.66 0.06
N SER A 360 6.62 -6.26 -0.81
CA SER A 360 7.81 -5.65 -1.40
C SER A 360 8.04 -6.15 -2.82
N LYS A 361 8.72 -5.36 -3.65
CA LYS A 361 9.34 -5.85 -4.87
C LYS A 361 10.82 -6.12 -4.59
N SER A 362 11.36 -7.24 -5.05
CA SER A 362 12.76 -7.62 -4.82
C SER A 362 13.44 -8.03 -6.12
N SER A 363 14.74 -7.79 -6.20
CA SER A 363 15.63 -8.27 -7.26
C SER A 363 16.97 -8.69 -6.66
N TRP A 364 17.71 -9.55 -7.33
CA TRP A 364 19.05 -9.98 -6.91
C TRP A 364 20.05 -9.53 -7.95
N LEU A 365 21.17 -8.96 -7.49
CA LEU A 365 22.27 -8.48 -8.31
C LEU A 365 23.53 -9.30 -8.02
N GLU A 366 24.18 -9.72 -9.10
CA GLU A 366 25.45 -10.44 -9.11
C GLU A 366 26.63 -9.47 -9.16
N GLU A 367 27.81 -9.91 -8.73
CA GLU A 367 29.02 -9.07 -8.76
C GLU A 367 29.42 -8.68 -10.18
N ASP A 368 29.16 -9.58 -11.14
CA ASP A 368 29.47 -9.39 -12.55
C ASP A 368 28.44 -8.50 -13.30
N ASP A 369 27.32 -8.15 -12.65
CA ASP A 369 26.32 -7.27 -13.26
C ASP A 369 26.87 -5.85 -13.50
N ASP A 370 27.67 -5.33 -12.57
CA ASP A 370 28.31 -4.02 -12.67
C ASP A 370 29.44 -3.88 -11.61
N PRO A 371 30.57 -3.23 -11.92
CA PRO A 371 31.65 -2.98 -10.96
C PRO A 371 31.22 -2.32 -9.65
N VAL A 372 30.12 -1.55 -9.66
CA VAL A 372 29.57 -0.94 -8.45
C VAL A 372 29.12 -2.00 -7.43
N VAL A 373 28.55 -3.11 -7.89
CA VAL A 373 28.03 -4.19 -7.03
C VAL A 373 29.21 -4.92 -6.37
N ALA A 374 30.23 -5.27 -7.15
CA ALA A 374 31.46 -5.87 -6.65
C ALA A 374 32.16 -4.98 -5.60
N LYS A 375 32.24 -3.67 -5.86
CA LYS A 375 32.84 -2.70 -4.92
C LYS A 375 32.06 -2.60 -3.60
N VAL A 376 30.72 -2.60 -3.65
CA VAL A 376 29.88 -2.59 -2.45
C VAL A 376 30.00 -3.90 -1.67
N ASN A 377 30.04 -5.07 -2.34
CA ASN A 377 30.30 -6.36 -1.68
C ASN A 377 31.67 -6.40 -1.00
N GLN A 378 32.73 -5.96 -1.68
CA GLN A 378 34.07 -5.88 -1.10
C GLN A 378 34.10 -4.98 0.14
N ARG A 379 33.39 -3.85 0.11
CA ARG A 379 33.26 -2.94 1.26
C ARG A 379 32.58 -3.61 2.44
N MET A 380 31.49 -4.35 2.22
CA MET A 380 30.80 -5.09 3.28
C MET A 380 31.71 -6.17 3.89
N GLN A 381 32.52 -6.86 3.09
CA GLN A 381 33.54 -7.79 3.60
C GLN A 381 34.59 -7.07 4.47
N GLN A 382 35.07 -5.90 4.04
CA GLN A 382 36.06 -5.13 4.81
C GLN A 382 35.50 -4.64 6.14
N ILE A 383 34.24 -4.18 6.16
CA ILE A 383 33.56 -3.72 7.37
C ILE A 383 33.33 -4.89 8.33
N THR A 384 32.74 -5.99 7.85
CA THR A 384 32.30 -7.08 8.72
C THR A 384 33.42 -8.06 9.10
N GLY A 385 34.49 -8.12 8.31
CA GLY A 385 35.49 -9.18 8.38
C GLY A 385 35.00 -10.54 7.88
N LEU A 386 33.76 -10.64 7.37
CA LEU A 386 33.16 -11.87 6.86
C LEU A 386 33.37 -11.99 5.35
N THR A 387 33.63 -13.20 4.85
CA THR A 387 33.83 -13.44 3.41
C THR A 387 32.54 -13.27 2.63
N VAL A 388 32.58 -12.57 1.48
CA VAL A 388 31.44 -12.53 0.55
C VAL A 388 31.41 -13.69 -0.44
N LYS A 389 32.45 -14.52 -0.50
CA LYS A 389 32.55 -15.64 -1.45
C LYS A 389 31.43 -16.67 -1.30
N THR A 390 30.97 -16.87 -0.07
CA THR A 390 29.87 -17.78 0.29
C THR A 390 28.61 -17.03 0.69
N ALA A 391 28.62 -15.70 0.64
CA ALA A 391 27.47 -14.86 0.92
C ALA A 391 26.50 -14.88 -0.27
N GLU A 392 25.22 -14.58 0.00
CA GLU A 392 24.21 -14.52 -1.05
C GLU A 392 24.42 -13.32 -1.99
N LEU A 393 23.74 -13.33 -3.13
CA LEU A 393 23.68 -12.19 -4.05
C LEU A 393 23.13 -10.95 -3.34
N LEU A 394 23.46 -9.76 -3.85
CA LEU A 394 22.97 -8.51 -3.27
C LEU A 394 21.47 -8.41 -3.56
N GLN A 395 20.63 -8.63 -2.54
CA GLN A 395 19.19 -8.44 -2.67
C GLN A 395 18.88 -6.95 -2.61
N VAL A 396 18.16 -6.43 -3.60
CA VAL A 396 17.61 -5.07 -3.58
C VAL A 396 16.11 -5.18 -3.39
N ALA A 397 15.57 -4.48 -2.39
CA ALA A 397 14.15 -4.45 -2.10
C ALA A 397 13.57 -3.03 -2.14
N ASN A 398 12.37 -2.93 -2.68
CA ASN A 398 11.58 -1.71 -2.72
C ASN A 398 10.24 -1.91 -2.00
N TYR A 399 10.00 -1.08 -0.98
CA TYR A 399 8.74 -0.99 -0.27
C TYR A 399 8.04 0.33 -0.66
N GLY A 400 6.90 0.20 -1.34
CA GLY A 400 6.00 1.32 -1.62
C GLY A 400 5.10 1.64 -0.42
N MET A 401 4.03 2.40 -0.66
CA MET A 401 3.01 2.70 0.35
C MET A 401 2.49 1.41 1.02
N GLY A 402 2.49 1.39 2.36
CA GLY A 402 2.06 0.21 3.15
C GLY A 402 2.90 -1.05 2.93
N GLY A 403 3.99 -0.95 2.16
CA GLY A 403 4.94 -2.03 1.93
C GLY A 403 5.64 -2.38 3.23
N GLN A 404 5.58 -3.65 3.62
CA GLN A 404 6.11 -4.16 4.89
C GLN A 404 6.79 -5.51 4.70
N TYR A 405 7.51 -5.94 5.72
CA TYR A 405 7.88 -7.34 5.94
C TYR A 405 7.59 -7.67 7.40
N GLU A 406 6.63 -8.55 7.65
CA GLU A 406 6.29 -8.97 9.00
C GLU A 406 7.45 -9.65 9.75
N PRO A 407 7.35 -9.75 11.09
CA PRO A 407 8.38 -10.36 11.93
C PRO A 407 8.85 -11.73 11.44
N HIS A 408 10.16 -11.85 11.20
CA HIS A 408 10.79 -13.07 10.69
C HIS A 408 12.22 -13.23 11.22
N PHE A 409 12.77 -14.41 10.95
CA PHE A 409 14.18 -14.72 11.14
C PHE A 409 14.87 -14.77 9.79
N ASP A 410 16.12 -14.30 9.74
CA ASP A 410 16.95 -14.48 8.55
C ASP A 410 17.59 -15.86 8.50
N PHE A 411 17.76 -16.54 9.64
CA PHE A 411 18.32 -17.89 9.72
C PHE A 411 17.24 -18.98 9.65
N SER A 412 17.62 -20.19 9.23
CA SER A 412 16.73 -21.36 9.23
C SER A 412 16.69 -21.97 10.63
N ARG A 413 15.48 -22.25 11.13
CA ARG A 413 15.29 -22.81 12.48
C ARG A 413 15.36 -24.34 12.45
N LYS A 414 15.73 -24.96 13.59
CA LYS A 414 15.90 -26.42 13.71
C LYS A 414 14.62 -27.22 13.45
N ASP A 415 13.47 -26.61 13.72
CA ASP A 415 12.14 -27.17 13.51
C ASP A 415 11.64 -27.04 12.07
N GLU A 416 12.41 -26.40 11.19
CA GLU A 416 12.07 -26.19 9.78
C GLU A 416 12.96 -27.05 8.85
N PRO A 417 12.49 -27.40 7.65
CA PRO A 417 13.36 -27.98 6.63
C PRO A 417 14.53 -27.02 6.35
N ASP A 418 15.76 -27.52 6.49
CA ASP A 418 16.98 -26.74 6.23
C ASP A 418 16.94 -26.14 4.81
N ALA A 419 16.65 -24.84 4.75
CA ALA A 419 16.49 -24.08 3.51
C ALA A 419 17.80 -23.98 2.74
N PHE A 420 18.94 -24.13 3.42
CA PHE A 420 20.28 -23.93 2.87
C PHE A 420 20.99 -25.25 2.55
N LYS A 421 20.36 -26.39 2.85
CA LYS A 421 20.91 -27.73 2.58
C LYS A 421 21.35 -27.92 1.14
N ARG A 422 20.61 -27.34 0.18
CA ARG A 422 20.93 -27.41 -1.26
C ARG A 422 22.07 -26.48 -1.67
N LEU A 423 22.21 -25.33 -1.01
CA LEU A 423 23.29 -24.37 -1.25
C LEU A 423 24.62 -24.90 -0.70
N GLY A 424 24.57 -25.69 0.37
CA GLY A 424 25.77 -26.26 0.97
C GLY A 424 26.70 -25.18 1.52
N THR A 425 26.16 -24.01 1.90
CA THR A 425 26.89 -22.88 2.48
C THR A 425 26.68 -22.74 3.99
N GLY A 426 25.81 -23.56 4.59
CA GLY A 426 25.44 -23.44 6.01
C GLY A 426 24.38 -22.37 6.24
N ASN A 427 24.04 -22.09 7.50
CA ASN A 427 22.99 -21.15 7.85
C ASN A 427 23.47 -19.69 7.68
N ARG A 428 22.55 -18.72 7.72
CA ARG A 428 22.90 -17.30 7.61
C ARG A 428 23.41 -16.77 8.95
N VAL A 429 24.71 -16.52 9.05
CA VAL A 429 25.37 -16.08 10.29
C VAL A 429 25.13 -14.62 10.63
N ALA A 430 24.97 -13.75 9.62
CA ALA A 430 24.81 -12.32 9.81
C ALA A 430 24.04 -11.66 8.66
N THR A 431 23.46 -10.50 8.97
CA THR A 431 22.72 -9.66 8.02
C THR A 431 23.33 -8.28 7.97
N PHE A 432 23.53 -7.77 6.76
CA PHE A 432 24.01 -6.41 6.49
C PHE A 432 23.00 -5.69 5.61
N LEU A 433 22.26 -4.77 6.21
CA LEU A 433 21.14 -4.06 5.58
C LEU A 433 21.52 -2.61 5.27
N ASN A 434 21.70 -2.27 4.00
CA ASN A 434 21.92 -0.89 3.57
C ASN A 434 20.59 -0.15 3.37
N TYR A 435 20.50 1.07 3.87
CA TYR A 435 19.41 2.00 3.57
C TYR A 435 19.79 2.89 2.37
N MET A 436 19.04 2.75 1.28
CA MET A 436 19.30 3.43 0.00
C MET A 436 18.32 4.58 -0.29
N SER A 437 17.48 4.93 0.68
CA SER A 437 16.59 6.09 0.64
C SER A 437 16.33 6.60 2.06
N ASP A 438 16.08 7.90 2.16
CA ASP A 438 15.40 8.46 3.32
C ASP A 438 13.91 8.15 3.20
N VAL A 439 13.24 8.00 4.35
CA VAL A 439 11.80 7.73 4.42
C VAL A 439 11.21 8.77 5.34
N GLU A 440 10.24 9.52 4.83
CA GLU A 440 9.65 10.66 5.53
C GLU A 440 8.84 10.23 6.76
N ALA A 441 8.10 9.12 6.66
CA ALA A 441 7.39 8.54 7.80
C ALA A 441 7.22 7.02 7.67
N GLY A 442 7.34 6.31 8.80
CA GLY A 442 7.27 4.86 8.85
C GLY A 442 8.52 4.16 8.33
N GLY A 443 8.40 2.88 7.96
CA GLY A 443 9.51 2.14 7.32
C GLY A 443 10.68 1.76 8.24
N ALA A 444 10.56 1.88 9.56
CA ALA A 444 11.57 1.42 10.51
C ALA A 444 11.89 -0.08 10.36
N THR A 445 13.11 -0.48 10.69
CA THR A 445 13.44 -1.89 10.97
C THR A 445 13.29 -2.09 12.47
N VAL A 446 12.40 -2.98 12.89
CA VAL A 446 12.05 -3.18 14.31
C VAL A 446 12.38 -4.59 14.77
N PHE A 447 12.71 -4.73 16.05
CA PHE A 447 13.03 -6.00 16.69
C PHE A 447 12.06 -6.21 17.87
N PRO A 448 10.95 -6.95 17.67
CA PRO A 448 9.89 -7.11 18.66
C PRO A 448 10.36 -7.61 20.03
N ASP A 449 11.21 -8.63 20.06
CA ASP A 449 11.63 -9.33 21.28
C ASP A 449 12.30 -8.44 22.33
N PHE A 450 13.10 -7.45 21.89
CA PHE A 450 13.81 -6.54 22.79
C PHE A 450 13.42 -5.06 22.60
N GLY A 451 12.43 -4.80 21.75
CA GLY A 451 11.76 -3.51 21.63
C GLY A 451 12.58 -2.40 20.97
N ALA A 452 13.51 -2.74 20.06
CA ALA A 452 14.28 -1.74 19.32
C ALA A 452 13.60 -1.35 18.00
N ALA A 453 13.79 -0.09 17.61
CA ALA A 453 13.33 0.47 16.35
C ALA A 453 14.44 1.31 15.72
N ILE A 454 14.82 0.93 14.50
CA ILE A 454 15.94 1.53 13.77
C ILE A 454 15.39 2.21 12.52
N TRP A 455 15.45 3.54 12.51
CA TRP A 455 14.88 4.34 11.44
C TRP A 455 15.82 4.38 10.21
N PRO A 456 15.27 4.30 8.99
CA PRO A 456 16.06 4.33 7.77
C PRO A 456 16.74 5.69 7.59
N LYS A 457 18.02 5.67 7.22
CA LYS A 457 18.79 6.86 6.87
C LYS A 457 19.65 6.57 5.65
N LYS A 458 19.45 7.30 4.56
CA LYS A 458 20.14 7.04 3.29
C LYS A 458 21.66 6.99 3.47
N GLY A 459 22.30 6.03 2.81
CA GLY A 459 23.76 5.85 2.83
C GLY A 459 24.29 5.17 4.10
N THR A 460 23.43 4.83 5.06
CA THR A 460 23.82 4.06 6.24
C THR A 460 23.53 2.58 6.06
N ALA A 461 24.17 1.75 6.87
CA ALA A 461 23.87 0.32 6.96
C ALA A 461 23.73 -0.12 8.40
N VAL A 462 22.89 -1.13 8.64
CA VAL A 462 22.72 -1.77 9.95
C VAL A 462 23.18 -3.21 9.85
N PHE A 463 23.91 -3.66 10.86
CA PHE A 463 24.48 -4.99 10.91
C PHE A 463 24.19 -5.67 12.24
N TRP A 464 23.85 -6.96 12.17
CA TRP A 464 23.70 -7.83 13.33
C TRP A 464 24.06 -9.28 12.97
N TYR A 465 24.42 -10.05 13.98
CA TYR A 465 24.59 -11.50 13.85
C TYR A 465 23.27 -12.21 14.12
N ASN A 466 22.88 -13.12 13.23
CA ASN A 466 21.68 -13.94 13.37
C ASN A 466 21.91 -15.18 14.24
N LEU A 467 23.17 -15.61 14.34
CA LEU A 467 23.59 -16.80 15.08
C LEU A 467 24.58 -16.40 16.17
N PHE A 468 24.54 -17.08 17.30
CA PHE A 468 25.61 -17.06 18.29
C PHE A 468 26.92 -17.62 17.71
N ARG A 469 28.05 -17.49 18.43
CA ARG A 469 29.30 -18.12 17.96
C ARG A 469 29.27 -19.64 18.03
N SER A 470 28.31 -20.23 18.74
CA SER A 470 28.05 -21.68 18.73
C SER A 470 27.42 -22.18 17.42
N GLY A 471 26.88 -21.29 16.60
CA GLY A 471 26.06 -21.63 15.42
C GLY A 471 24.56 -21.72 15.73
N GLU A 472 24.16 -21.63 17.01
CA GLU A 472 22.75 -21.58 17.39
C GLU A 472 22.10 -20.26 16.99
N GLY A 473 20.83 -20.30 16.60
CA GLY A 473 20.07 -19.12 16.23
C GLY A 473 19.79 -18.20 17.42
N ASP A 474 20.07 -16.90 17.27
CA ASP A 474 19.68 -15.91 18.26
C ASP A 474 18.23 -15.47 18.01
N TYR A 475 17.29 -16.10 18.72
CA TYR A 475 15.86 -15.83 18.59
C TYR A 475 15.49 -14.36 18.90
N ARG A 476 16.36 -13.61 19.60
CA ARG A 476 16.12 -12.19 19.85
C ARG A 476 16.22 -11.36 18.58
N THR A 477 16.91 -11.82 17.53
CA THR A 477 17.07 -11.08 16.27
C THR A 477 15.88 -11.24 15.33
N ARG A 478 14.73 -11.70 15.85
CA ARG A 478 13.45 -11.61 15.16
C ARG A 478 13.19 -10.15 14.81
N HIS A 479 12.96 -9.87 13.55
CA HIS A 479 12.86 -8.50 13.08
C HIS A 479 11.86 -8.34 11.95
N ALA A 480 11.41 -7.11 11.76
CA ALA A 480 10.42 -6.74 10.77
C ALA A 480 10.77 -5.40 10.10
N ALA A 481 10.24 -5.20 8.90
CA ALA A 481 10.20 -3.89 8.26
C ALA A 481 8.79 -3.31 8.40
N CYS A 482 8.67 -2.24 9.19
CA CYS A 482 7.42 -1.52 9.37
C CYS A 482 6.85 -1.01 8.03
N PRO A 483 5.52 -0.87 7.91
CA PRO A 483 4.90 -0.32 6.72
C PRO A 483 5.41 1.09 6.45
N VAL A 484 5.71 1.42 5.19
CA VAL A 484 6.06 2.79 4.81
C VAL A 484 4.79 3.65 4.81
N LEU A 485 4.73 4.66 5.69
CA LEU A 485 3.59 5.56 5.80
C LEU A 485 3.66 6.69 4.76
N VAL A 486 4.80 7.39 4.70
CA VAL A 486 5.07 8.43 3.69
C VAL A 486 6.45 8.19 3.11
N GLY A 487 6.54 8.23 1.78
CA GLY A 487 7.78 8.02 1.05
C GLY A 487 7.89 6.64 0.43
N CYS A 488 9.13 6.18 0.25
CA CYS A 488 9.42 4.88 -0.32
C CYS A 488 10.77 4.37 0.18
N LYS A 489 10.76 3.17 0.76
CA LYS A 489 11.96 2.57 1.33
C LYS A 489 12.66 1.70 0.28
N TRP A 490 13.90 2.05 -0.02
CA TRP A 490 14.84 1.22 -0.76
C TRP A 490 15.90 0.70 0.19
N VAL A 491 16.12 -0.61 0.16
CA VAL A 491 17.20 -1.25 0.91
C VAL A 491 17.93 -2.24 0.03
N SER A 492 19.19 -2.49 0.34
CA SER A 492 19.87 -3.68 -0.15
C SER A 492 20.33 -4.53 1.03
N ASN A 493 20.14 -5.84 0.91
CA ASN A 493 20.47 -6.80 1.95
C ASN A 493 21.55 -7.76 1.46
N LYS A 494 22.51 -8.06 2.34
CA LYS A 494 23.55 -9.05 2.13
C LYS A 494 23.54 -10.02 3.30
N TRP A 495 23.31 -11.29 3.00
CA TRP A 495 23.35 -12.37 3.98
C TRP A 495 24.67 -13.13 3.88
N PHE A 496 25.36 -13.24 5.01
CA PHE A 496 26.59 -14.00 5.13
C PHE A 496 26.27 -15.39 5.65
N HIS A 497 26.93 -16.40 5.10
CA HIS A 497 26.75 -17.78 5.53
C HIS A 497 27.87 -18.24 6.47
N GLU A 498 27.62 -19.28 7.26
CA GLU A 498 28.61 -19.88 8.17
C GLU A 498 29.85 -20.40 7.46
N ARG A 499 29.68 -21.12 6.33
CA ARG A 499 30.83 -21.72 5.63
C ARG A 499 31.69 -20.65 4.98
N GLY A 500 33.00 -20.81 5.06
CA GLY A 500 34.00 -19.82 4.65
C GLY A 500 34.31 -18.76 5.72
N ASN A 501 33.56 -18.73 6.82
CA ASN A 501 33.76 -17.82 7.95
C ASN A 501 34.26 -18.51 9.22
N GLU A 502 34.57 -19.82 9.18
CA GLU A 502 34.93 -20.64 10.34
C GLU A 502 36.18 -20.10 11.08
N PHE A 503 37.14 -19.58 10.31
CA PHE A 503 38.37 -18.99 10.85
C PHE A 503 38.30 -17.47 11.00
N LEU A 504 37.33 -16.82 10.37
CA LEU A 504 37.11 -15.37 10.46
C LEU A 504 36.24 -15.03 11.70
N ARG A 505 35.36 -15.95 12.10
CA ARG A 505 34.48 -15.86 13.26
C ARG A 505 34.57 -17.17 14.08
N PRO A 506 35.62 -17.33 14.90
CA PRO A 506 35.80 -18.56 15.69
C PRO A 506 34.68 -18.72 16.74
N CYS A 507 34.42 -19.98 17.09
CA CYS A 507 33.42 -20.35 18.10
C CYS A 507 33.72 -19.73 19.47
N GLY A 508 32.66 -19.44 20.21
CA GLY A 508 32.71 -18.95 21.58
C GLY A 508 33.08 -20.06 22.56
N ARG A 509 33.38 -19.69 23.81
CA ARG A 509 33.62 -20.67 24.89
C ARG A 509 32.30 -21.13 25.51
N THR A 510 31.25 -20.33 25.39
CA THR A 510 29.89 -20.65 25.79
C THR A 510 28.95 -20.64 24.58
N GLU A 511 27.73 -21.14 24.78
CA GLU A 511 26.71 -21.19 23.74
C GLU A 511 26.22 -19.80 23.31
N VAL A 512 26.30 -18.80 24.20
CA VAL A 512 25.81 -17.43 24.03
C VAL A 512 26.94 -16.39 23.84
N ASP A 513 28.19 -16.84 23.78
CA ASP A 513 29.38 -16.01 23.56
C ASP A 513 29.46 -15.43 22.14
#